data_AF-A0A3B9J8W2-F1
#
_entry.id   AF-A0A3B9J8W2-F1
#
_cell.length_a   1.000
_cell.length_b   1.000
_cell.length_c   1.000
_cell.angle_alpha   90.00
_cell.angle_beta   90.00
_cell.angle_gamma   90.00
#
_symmetry.space_group_name_H-M   'P 1'
#
loop_
_entity.id
_entity.type
_entity.pdbx_description
1 polymer ?
#
loop_
_entity_poly.entity_id
_entity_poly.type
_entity_poly.pdbx_seq_one_letter_code
_entity_poly.pdbx_strand_id
1 'polypeptide(L)'
;PYVYAQNILADEHPQFGLGRNSWLSGTASWTYRAGTQYILGVRPDYNGLRLDPCIPAAWNGFSVKRKFRGATYQIAVKNPNHVCKGVAKLTVDGKMVDGNLIPVFADRLTHTIEVTLG
;
A
#
# COMPACT_ATOMS: atom_id res chain seq x y z
N PRO A 1 -10.25 -14.73 15.34
CA PRO A 1 -9.72 -13.34 15.39
C PRO A 1 -9.36 -12.82 13.98
N TYR A 2 -10.37 -12.38 13.21
CA TYR A 2 -10.23 -12.09 11.77
C TYR A 2 -10.91 -10.79 11.32
N VAL A 3 -11.60 -10.09 12.23
CA VAL A 3 -12.19 -8.77 11.98
C VAL A 3 -11.74 -7.79 13.05
N TYR A 4 -11.75 -6.50 12.71
CA TYR A 4 -11.56 -5.44 13.68
C TYR A 4 -12.76 -5.33 14.64
N ALA A 5 -12.45 -4.95 15.88
CA ALA A 5 -13.41 -4.48 16.87
C ALA A 5 -13.53 -2.94 16.78
N GLN A 6 -14.62 -2.39 17.30
CA GLN A 6 -14.75 -0.93 17.44
C GLN A 6 -13.81 -0.40 18.52
N ASN A 7 -13.68 -1.11 19.64
CA ASN A 7 -12.80 -0.73 20.74
C ASN A 7 -12.15 -1.96 21.40
N ILE A 8 -11.06 -1.69 22.12
CA ILE A 8 -10.35 -2.61 22.99
C ILE A 8 -10.20 -1.89 24.32
N LEU A 9 -10.50 -2.57 25.43
CA LEU A 9 -10.41 -1.96 26.76
C LEU A 9 -8.95 -1.62 27.08
N ALA A 10 -8.72 -0.37 27.50
CA ALA A 10 -7.41 0.18 27.85
C ALA A 10 -6.89 -0.33 29.21
N ASP A 11 -5.63 0.00 29.52
CA ASP A 11 -4.86 -0.50 30.65
C ASP A 11 -5.43 -0.12 32.03
N GLU A 12 -6.23 0.93 32.07
CA GLU A 12 -7.03 1.35 33.23
C GLU A 12 -8.18 0.40 33.61
N HIS A 13 -8.59 -0.53 32.72
CA HIS A 13 -9.73 -1.42 32.96
C HIS A 13 -9.28 -2.82 33.44
N PRO A 14 -9.96 -3.46 34.41
CA PRO A 14 -9.60 -4.81 34.91
C PRO A 14 -9.58 -5.93 33.86
N GLN A 15 -10.20 -5.69 32.70
CA GLN A 15 -10.26 -6.61 31.55
C GLN A 15 -9.45 -6.08 30.35
N PHE A 16 -8.29 -5.46 30.61
CA PHE A 16 -7.39 -4.93 29.59
C PHE A 16 -7.22 -5.88 28.41
N GLY A 17 -7.31 -5.34 27.18
CA GLY A 17 -7.14 -6.11 25.94
C GLY A 17 -8.42 -6.77 25.42
N LEU A 18 -9.55 -6.72 26.15
CA LEU A 18 -10.83 -7.25 25.66
C LEU A 18 -11.42 -6.37 24.55
N GLY A 19 -11.58 -6.92 23.34
CA GLY A 19 -12.26 -6.26 22.23
C GLY A 19 -13.79 -6.35 22.34
N ARG A 20 -14.52 -5.26 22.04
CA ARG A 20 -15.99 -5.23 22.00
C ARG A 20 -16.51 -4.58 20.72
N ASN A 21 -17.80 -4.82 20.44
CA ASN A 21 -18.51 -4.31 19.26
C ASN A 21 -17.77 -4.65 17.95
N SER A 22 -17.64 -5.95 17.68
CA SER A 22 -16.96 -6.45 16.49
C SER A 22 -17.73 -6.14 15.20
N TRP A 23 -17.06 -6.32 14.06
CA TRP A 23 -17.58 -6.21 12.70
C TRP A 23 -17.94 -4.79 12.23
N LEU A 24 -18.94 -4.16 12.85
CA LEU A 24 -19.57 -2.96 12.32
C LEU A 24 -18.85 -1.70 12.82
N SER A 25 -17.60 -1.52 12.38
CA SER A 25 -16.79 -0.34 12.69
C SER A 25 -16.09 0.21 11.45
N GLY A 26 -15.98 1.54 11.37
CA GLY A 26 -15.17 2.24 10.36
C GLY A 26 -13.68 1.89 10.42
N THR A 27 -13.21 1.24 11.49
CA THR A 27 -11.84 0.70 11.61
C THR A 27 -11.47 -0.15 10.39
N ALA A 28 -12.41 -0.95 9.86
CA ALA A 28 -12.13 -1.77 8.68
C ALA A 28 -11.74 -0.91 7.46
N SER A 29 -12.53 0.13 7.15
CA SER A 29 -12.27 1.02 6.01
C SER A 29 -10.98 1.83 6.18
N TRP A 30 -10.77 2.39 7.37
CA TRP A 30 -9.58 3.21 7.65
C TRP A 30 -8.30 2.39 7.65
N THR A 31 -8.31 1.19 8.23
CA THR A 31 -7.13 0.33 8.22
C THR A 31 -6.82 -0.20 6.83
N TYR A 32 -7.84 -0.56 6.03
CA TYR A 32 -7.63 -0.91 4.62
C TYR A 32 -6.99 0.24 3.84
N ARG A 33 -7.48 1.47 4.03
CA ARG A 33 -6.90 2.66 3.40
C ARG A 33 -5.47 2.91 3.88
N ALA A 34 -5.22 2.94 5.19
CA ALA A 34 -3.89 3.16 5.74
C ALA A 34 -2.89 2.11 5.22
N GLY A 35 -3.23 0.82 5.33
CA GLY A 35 -2.38 -0.28 4.89
C GLY A 35 -2.08 -0.25 3.39
N THR A 36 -3.11 -0.20 2.54
CA THR A 36 -2.92 -0.33 1.08
C THR A 36 -2.40 0.96 0.43
N GLN A 37 -2.86 2.12 0.89
CA GLN A 37 -2.57 3.40 0.24
C GLN A 37 -1.37 4.10 0.85
N TYR A 38 -1.16 4.04 2.17
CA TYR A 38 -0.15 4.87 2.83
C TYR A 38 1.06 4.10 3.34
N ILE A 39 0.88 2.86 3.80
CA ILE A 39 1.99 1.97 4.17
C ILE A 39 2.57 1.33 2.91
N LEU A 40 1.77 0.56 2.18
CA LEU A 40 2.19 -0.01 0.88
C LEU A 40 2.32 1.06 -0.22
N GLY A 41 1.77 2.26 -0.02
CA GLY A 41 2.00 3.40 -0.89
C GLY A 41 1.26 3.38 -2.23
N VAL A 42 0.32 2.47 -2.47
CA VAL A 42 -0.36 2.30 -3.77
C VAL A 42 -1.64 3.12 -3.81
N ARG A 43 -1.57 4.35 -4.35
CA ARG A 43 -2.62 5.37 -4.23
C ARG A 43 -3.20 5.76 -5.58
N PRO A 44 -4.52 5.59 -5.78
CA PRO A 44 -5.21 6.27 -6.87
C PRO A 44 -5.02 7.78 -6.77
N ASP A 45 -4.63 8.41 -7.88
CA ASP A 45 -4.53 9.85 -8.03
C ASP A 45 -5.39 10.30 -9.24
N TYR A 46 -5.58 11.60 -9.42
CA TYR A 46 -6.38 12.13 -10.53
C TYR A 46 -5.81 11.71 -11.89
N ASN A 47 -4.49 11.84 -12.04
CA ASN A 47 -3.79 11.65 -13.31
C ASN A 47 -3.09 10.28 -13.45
N GLY A 48 -3.17 9.41 -12.44
CA GLY A 48 -2.41 8.16 -12.46
C GLY A 48 -2.51 7.33 -11.19
N LEU A 49 -1.64 6.34 -11.09
CA LEU A 49 -1.45 5.53 -9.90
C LEU A 49 -0.13 5.92 -9.23
N ARG A 50 -0.21 6.55 -8.06
CA ARG A 50 0.95 6.99 -7.30
C ARG A 50 1.53 5.84 -6.49
N LEU A 51 2.85 5.71 -6.51
CA LEU A 51 3.62 4.76 -5.70
C LEU A 51 4.52 5.52 -4.73
N ASP A 52 4.15 5.54 -3.46
CA ASP A 52 4.93 6.21 -2.41
C ASP A 52 4.95 5.34 -1.13
N PRO A 53 5.65 4.20 -1.14
CA PRO A 53 5.67 3.28 -0.01
C PRO A 53 6.32 3.90 1.22
N CYS A 54 5.75 3.65 2.39
CA CYS A 54 6.29 3.99 3.69
C CYS A 54 6.25 2.75 4.57
N ILE A 55 7.28 1.91 4.47
CA ILE A 55 7.33 0.57 5.04
C ILE A 55 8.41 0.47 6.13
N PRO A 56 8.41 -0.57 6.97
CA PRO A 56 9.52 -0.83 7.87
C PRO A 56 10.83 -1.01 7.11
N ALA A 57 11.91 -0.39 7.60
CA ALA A 57 13.27 -0.54 7.06
C ALA A 57 13.69 -2.01 6.88
N ALA A 58 13.28 -2.90 7.79
CA ALA A 58 13.62 -4.31 7.75
C ALA A 58 13.05 -5.08 6.54
N TRP A 59 12.09 -4.52 5.79
CA TRP A 59 11.52 -5.20 4.63
C TRP A 59 12.46 -5.09 3.42
N ASN A 60 12.79 -6.23 2.81
CA ASN A 60 13.51 -6.28 1.53
C ASN A 60 12.67 -5.74 0.35
N GLY A 61 11.34 -5.72 0.49
CA GLY A 61 10.40 -5.41 -0.56
C GLY A 61 9.06 -6.12 -0.41
N PHE A 62 8.16 -5.92 -1.36
CA PHE A 62 6.86 -6.59 -1.44
C PHE A 62 6.31 -6.50 -2.87
N SER A 63 5.25 -7.26 -3.15
CA SER A 63 4.55 -7.22 -4.44
C SER A 63 3.06 -6.94 -4.28
N VAL A 64 2.49 -6.17 -5.20
CA VAL A 64 1.05 -5.83 -5.24
C VAL A 64 0.50 -6.03 -6.65
N LYS A 65 -0.66 -6.69 -6.74
CA LYS A 65 -1.46 -6.70 -7.96
C LYS A 65 -2.62 -5.72 -7.80
N ARG A 66 -2.64 -4.64 -8.59
CA ARG A 66 -3.68 -3.62 -8.53
C ARG A 66 -4.41 -3.52 -9.86
N LYS A 67 -5.73 -3.76 -9.87
CA LYS A 67 -6.59 -3.35 -10.98
C LYS A 67 -6.93 -1.88 -10.82
N PHE A 68 -6.67 -1.05 -11.83
CA PHE A 68 -6.93 0.38 -11.78
C PHE A 68 -7.29 0.91 -13.17
N ARG A 69 -8.44 1.60 -13.26
CA ARG A 69 -8.94 2.27 -14.49
C ARG A 69 -8.78 1.44 -15.76
N GLY A 70 -9.22 0.18 -15.72
CA GLY A 70 -9.25 -0.69 -16.90
C GLY A 70 -7.96 -1.44 -17.22
N ALA A 71 -6.89 -1.31 -16.44
CA ALA A 71 -5.65 -2.10 -16.60
C ALA A 71 -5.25 -2.81 -15.29
N THR A 72 -4.35 -3.79 -15.38
CA THR A 72 -3.75 -4.48 -14.23
C THR A 72 -2.29 -4.08 -14.08
N TYR A 73 -1.90 -3.68 -12.88
CA TYR A 73 -0.53 -3.28 -12.55
C TYR A 73 0.05 -4.37 -11.64
N GLN A 74 1.11 -5.04 -12.10
CA GLN A 74 1.92 -5.94 -11.28
C GLN A 74 3.10 -5.15 -10.75
N ILE A 75 3.02 -4.76 -9.49
CA ILE A 75 3.99 -3.86 -8.86
C ILE A 75 4.92 -4.69 -7.97
N ALA A 76 6.22 -4.60 -8.22
CA ALA A 76 7.27 -5.13 -7.36
C ALA A 76 8.05 -3.96 -6.74
N VAL A 77 8.06 -3.88 -5.41
CA VAL A 77 8.84 -2.89 -4.65
C VAL A 77 10.06 -3.58 -4.06
N LYS A 78 11.25 -3.01 -4.28
CA LYS A 78 12.54 -3.47 -3.74
C LYS A 78 13.11 -2.39 -2.82
N ASN A 79 13.71 -2.78 -1.70
CA ASN A 79 14.28 -1.87 -0.71
C ASN A 79 15.73 -2.27 -0.37
N PRO A 80 16.67 -2.16 -1.33
CA PRO A 80 18.04 -2.65 -1.15
C PRO A 80 18.79 -1.90 -0.03
N ASN A 81 18.44 -0.64 0.21
CA ASN A 81 19.09 0.22 1.19
C ASN A 81 18.37 0.23 2.55
N HIS A 82 17.32 -0.60 2.72
CA HIS A 82 16.56 -0.70 3.96
C HIS A 82 16.06 0.66 4.49
N VAL A 83 15.60 1.55 3.60
CA VAL A 83 15.00 2.83 3.98
C VAL A 83 13.52 2.65 4.34
N CYS A 84 12.95 3.58 5.10
CA CYS A 84 11.52 3.53 5.43
C CYS A 84 10.63 4.13 4.33
N LYS A 85 11.15 5.08 3.55
CA LYS A 85 10.40 5.84 2.53
C LYS A 85 11.38 6.47 1.53
N GLY A 86 10.89 6.76 0.33
CA GLY A 86 11.66 7.39 -0.75
C GLY A 86 11.74 6.47 -1.95
N VAL A 87 11.31 6.94 -3.12
CA VAL A 87 11.43 6.18 -4.38
C VAL A 87 12.61 6.74 -5.16
N ALA A 88 13.66 5.93 -5.28
CA ALA A 88 14.86 6.29 -6.02
C ALA A 88 14.72 5.99 -7.52
N LYS A 89 13.98 4.94 -7.89
CA LYS A 89 13.79 4.52 -9.28
C LYS A 89 12.43 3.87 -9.49
N LEU A 90 11.79 4.22 -10.61
CA LEU A 90 10.54 3.62 -11.08
C LEU A 90 10.70 3.20 -12.55
N THR A 91 10.29 1.97 -12.87
CA THR A 91 10.17 1.50 -14.25
C THR A 91 8.77 0.98 -14.54
N VAL A 92 8.34 1.17 -15.78
CA VAL A 92 7.06 0.71 -16.32
C VAL A 92 7.34 -0.03 -17.61
N ASP A 93 7.03 -1.32 -17.64
CA ASP A 93 7.35 -2.25 -18.75
C ASP A 93 8.82 -2.13 -19.20
N GLY A 94 9.72 -2.04 -18.22
CA GLY A 94 11.17 -1.94 -18.42
C GLY A 94 11.69 -0.54 -18.75
N LYS A 95 10.82 0.45 -18.98
CA LYS A 95 11.22 1.84 -19.27
C LYS A 95 11.23 2.70 -18.01
N MET A 96 12.26 3.51 -17.83
CA MET A 96 12.35 4.43 -16.69
C MET A 96 11.30 5.54 -16.80
N VAL A 97 10.69 5.90 -15.68
CA VAL A 97 9.72 6.99 -15.58
C VAL A 97 10.13 7.91 -14.45
N ASP A 98 10.07 9.21 -14.69
CA ASP A 98 10.40 10.22 -13.67
C ASP A 98 9.30 10.34 -12.61
N GLY A 99 9.72 10.59 -11.38
CA GLY A 99 8.83 10.74 -10.24
C GLY A 99 8.21 9.41 -9.81
N ASN A 100 6.97 9.47 -9.32
CA ASN A 100 6.32 8.35 -8.66
C ASN A 100 4.86 8.14 -9.05
N LEU A 101 4.45 8.67 -10.21
CA LEU A 101 3.09 8.59 -10.72
C LEU A 101 3.08 7.81 -12.04
N ILE A 102 2.42 6.66 -12.05
CA ILE A 102 2.26 5.84 -13.25
C ILE A 102 1.06 6.36 -14.04
N PRO A 103 1.18 6.54 -15.37
CA PRO A 103 0.07 6.96 -16.21
C PRO A 103 -1.06 5.92 -16.22
N VAL A 104 -2.24 6.35 -16.67
CA VAL A 104 -3.39 5.47 -16.87
C VAL A 104 -3.31 4.84 -18.25
N PHE A 105 -3.19 3.51 -18.32
CA PHE A 105 -3.16 2.79 -19.59
C PHE A 105 -4.55 2.50 -20.17
N ALA A 106 -5.51 2.06 -19.35
CA ALA A 106 -6.89 1.74 -19.75
C ALA A 106 -7.05 0.77 -20.95
N ASP A 107 -6.03 -0.02 -21.25
CA ASP A 107 -5.93 -0.91 -22.42
C ASP A 107 -6.33 -2.37 -22.14
N ARG A 108 -6.77 -2.69 -20.91
CA ARG A 108 -7.10 -4.05 -20.44
C ARG A 108 -5.92 -5.01 -20.39
N LEU A 109 -4.70 -4.51 -20.51
CA LEU A 109 -3.48 -5.31 -20.41
C LEU A 109 -2.95 -5.33 -18.97
N THR A 110 -1.85 -6.07 -18.82
CA THR A 110 -1.09 -6.13 -17.58
C THR A 110 0.25 -5.46 -17.80
N HIS A 111 0.57 -4.47 -16.95
CA HIS A 111 1.84 -3.76 -16.97
C HIS A 111 2.71 -4.18 -15.79
N THR A 112 4.01 -4.34 -16.05
CA THR A 112 5.01 -4.69 -15.05
C THR A 112 5.63 -3.42 -14.52
N ILE A 113 5.53 -3.21 -13.22
CA ILE A 113 6.05 -2.03 -12.54
C ILE A 113 7.12 -2.47 -11.55
N GLU A 114 8.32 -1.89 -11.63
CA GLU A 114 9.33 -2.07 -10.61
C GLU A 114 9.65 -0.74 -9.92
N VAL A 115 9.64 -0.76 -8.59
CA VAL A 115 10.00 0.36 -7.73
C VAL A 115 11.23 -0.03 -6.94
N THR A 116 12.24 0.83 -6.90
CA THR A 116 13.37 0.71 -5.99
C THR A 116 13.35 1.87 -5.01
N LEU A 117 13.31 1.55 -3.72
CA LEU A 117 13.42 2.53 -2.64
C LEU A 117 14.89 2.91 -2.42
N GLY A 118 15.12 4.16 -2.01
CA GLY A 118 16.44 4.70 -1.71
C GLY A 118 16.42 6.20 -1.53
#